data_AF-A0A7K5G1G1-F1
#
_entry.id   AF-A0A7K5G1G1-F1
#
_cell.length_a   1.000
_cell.length_b   1.000
_cell.length_c   1.000
_cell.angle_alpha   90.00
_cell.angle_beta   90.00
_cell.angle_gamma   90.00
#
_symmetry.space_group_name_H-M   'P 1'
#
loop_
_entity.id
_entity.type
_entity.pdbx_description
1 polymer ?
#
loop_
_entity_poly.entity_id
_entity_poly.type
_entity_poly.pdbx_seq_one_letter_code
_entity_poly.pdbx_strand_id
1 'polypeptide(L)'
;PTENGFTTDVLALYDWAKARSGNSIILFWGHSLGTGIATNAARKLQEERGVQADAVVLESPYTNIREAAAHIPITKIYQQFPGFEYLILDSLALGDMFFCSDENVRVLSCPLLILHAEDDAILPPLLGRKV
;
A
#
# COMPACT_ATOMS: atom_id res chain seq x y z
N PRO A 1 -9.74 -11.89 -1.81
CA PRO A 1 -8.32 -11.52 -2.05
C PRO A 1 -7.64 -11.35 -0.68
N THR A 2 -6.35 -11.67 -0.55
CA THR A 2 -5.61 -11.57 0.72
C THR A 2 -4.37 -10.70 0.54
N GLU A 3 -3.89 -10.06 1.61
CA GLU A 3 -2.67 -9.24 1.57
C GLU A 3 -1.47 -10.06 1.07
N ASN A 4 -1.29 -11.28 1.61
CA ASN A 4 -0.21 -12.16 1.15
C ASN A 4 -0.36 -12.58 -0.32
N GLY A 5 -1.59 -12.78 -0.78
CA GLY A 5 -1.88 -13.09 -2.19
C GLY A 5 -1.44 -11.95 -3.11
N PHE A 6 -1.85 -10.72 -2.82
CA PHE A 6 -1.41 -9.54 -3.58
C PHE A 6 0.11 -9.40 -3.63
N THR A 7 0.78 -9.61 -2.49
CA THR A 7 2.24 -9.51 -2.45
C THR A 7 2.90 -10.61 -3.29
N THR A 8 2.37 -11.84 -3.24
CA THR A 8 2.86 -12.96 -4.05
C THR A 8 2.69 -12.69 -5.55
N ASP A 9 1.54 -12.15 -5.95
CA ASP A 9 1.26 -11.80 -7.34
C ASP A 9 2.23 -10.73 -7.86
N VAL A 10 2.52 -9.70 -7.06
CA VAL A 10 3.48 -8.65 -7.43
C VAL A 10 4.90 -9.19 -7.53
N LEU A 11 5.32 -10.08 -6.62
CA LEU A 11 6.64 -10.70 -6.70
C LEU A 11 6.79 -11.60 -7.94
N ALA A 12 5.74 -12.34 -8.30
CA ALA A 12 5.73 -13.13 -9.53
C ALA A 12 5.82 -12.24 -10.79
N LEU A 13 5.12 -11.09 -10.80
CA LEU A 13 5.22 -10.11 -11.88
C LEU A 13 6.61 -9.46 -11.94
N TYR A 14 7.22 -9.16 -10.79
CA TYR A 14 8.58 -8.65 -10.71
C TYR A 14 9.58 -9.63 -11.35
N ASP A 15 9.50 -10.92 -11.00
CA ASP A 15 10.36 -11.95 -11.59
C ASP A 15 10.17 -12.07 -13.10
N TRP A 16 8.91 -12.06 -13.54
CA TRP A 16 8.57 -12.10 -14.94
C TRP A 16 9.14 -10.91 -15.71
N ALA A 17 9.05 -9.71 -15.14
CA ALA A 17 9.57 -8.48 -15.74
C ALA A 17 11.09 -8.45 -15.73
N LYS A 18 11.75 -8.80 -14.62
CA LYS A 18 13.21 -8.78 -14.48
C LYS A 18 13.89 -9.74 -15.44
N ALA A 19 13.29 -10.89 -15.70
CA ALA A 19 13.79 -11.85 -16.70
C ALA A 19 13.75 -11.32 -18.15
N ARG A 20 13.00 -10.23 -18.40
CA ARG A 20 12.73 -9.68 -19.75
C ARG A 20 13.20 -8.25 -19.94
N SER A 21 13.54 -7.55 -18.86
CA SER A 21 13.90 -6.13 -18.89
C SER A 21 15.40 -5.87 -19.11
N GLY A 22 16.23 -6.92 -19.06
CA GLY A 22 17.69 -6.79 -19.17
C GLY A 22 18.25 -5.91 -18.05
N ASN A 23 18.94 -4.83 -18.44
CA ASN A 23 19.49 -3.84 -17.50
C ASN A 23 18.54 -2.66 -17.22
N SER A 24 17.28 -2.73 -17.66
CA SER A 24 16.31 -1.68 -17.38
C SER A 24 15.89 -1.71 -15.91
N ILE A 25 15.62 -0.53 -15.36
CA ILE A 25 15.08 -0.37 -14.00
C ILE A 25 13.64 -0.87 -13.93
N ILE A 26 13.25 -1.40 -12.78
CA ILE A 26 11.88 -1.81 -12.46
C ILE A 26 11.42 -1.05 -11.22
N LEU A 27 10.35 -0.29 -11.38
CA LEU A 27 9.76 0.53 -10.34
C LEU A 27 8.47 -0.12 -9.84
N PHE A 28 8.20 0.01 -8.54
CA PHE A 28 6.88 -0.29 -8.00
C PHE A 28 6.08 1.00 -7.89
N TRP A 29 4.98 1.11 -8.61
CA TRP A 29 4.05 2.22 -8.50
C TRP A 29 2.74 1.70 -7.91
N GLY A 30 2.43 2.17 -6.70
CA GLY A 30 1.14 1.95 -6.07
C GLY A 30 0.29 3.21 -6.06
N HIS A 31 -1.02 3.08 -6.31
CA HIS A 31 -2.00 4.14 -6.13
C HIS A 31 -3.07 3.70 -5.13
N SER A 32 -3.38 4.54 -4.15
CA SER A 32 -4.39 4.29 -3.11
C SER A 32 -4.09 2.96 -2.43
N LEU A 33 -5.00 1.97 -2.39
CA LEU A 33 -4.73 0.62 -1.86
C LEU A 33 -3.41 0.00 -2.40
N GLY A 34 -3.08 0.31 -3.65
CA GLY A 34 -1.85 -0.13 -4.29
C GLY A 34 -0.58 0.36 -3.60
N THR A 35 -0.59 1.47 -2.85
CA THR A 35 0.58 1.94 -2.09
C THR A 35 0.95 0.97 -0.98
N GLY A 36 -0.04 0.42 -0.29
CA GLY A 36 0.15 -0.63 0.71
C GLY A 36 0.71 -1.92 0.10
N ILE A 37 0.19 -2.31 -1.07
CA ILE A 37 0.67 -3.49 -1.80
C ILE A 37 2.12 -3.27 -2.28
N ALA A 38 2.42 -2.11 -2.87
CA ALA A 38 3.73 -1.78 -3.41
C ALA A 38 4.82 -1.75 -2.32
N THR A 39 4.53 -1.13 -1.17
CA THR A 39 5.48 -1.08 -0.04
C THR A 39 5.70 -2.45 0.58
N ASN A 40 4.65 -3.27 0.73
CA ASN A 40 4.76 -4.63 1.25
C ASN A 40 5.57 -5.53 0.31
N ALA A 41 5.32 -5.45 -1.01
CA ALA A 41 6.10 -6.20 -2.00
C ALA A 41 7.57 -5.76 -2.04
N ALA A 42 7.85 -4.45 -1.98
CA ALA A 42 9.21 -3.94 -1.89
C ALA A 42 9.94 -4.46 -0.65
N ARG A 43 9.25 -4.50 0.49
CA ARG A 43 9.82 -4.99 1.76
C ARG A 43 10.11 -6.49 1.68
N LYS A 44 9.16 -7.31 1.22
CA LYS A 44 9.41 -8.76 1.06
C LYS A 44 10.51 -9.05 0.06
N LEU A 45 10.60 -8.29 -1.03
CA LEU A 45 11.70 -8.44 -1.99
C LEU A 45 13.05 -8.21 -1.31
N GLN A 46 13.15 -7.19 -0.46
CA GLN A 46 14.35 -6.88 0.33
C GLN A 46 14.66 -7.95 1.37
N GLU A 47 13.67 -8.37 2.17
CA GLU A 47 13.86 -9.31 3.29
C GLU A 47 14.09 -10.76 2.83
N GLU A 48 13.29 -11.26 1.88
CA GLU A 48 13.34 -12.67 1.48
C GLU A 48 14.42 -12.94 0.43
N ARG A 49 14.70 -11.97 -0.43
CA ARG A 49 15.59 -12.16 -1.60
C ARG A 49 16.86 -11.33 -1.54
N GLY A 50 16.97 -10.41 -0.58
CA GLY A 50 18.12 -9.49 -0.49
C GLY A 50 18.21 -8.52 -1.67
N VAL A 51 17.12 -8.32 -2.41
CA VAL A 51 17.07 -7.45 -3.60
C VAL A 51 16.24 -6.21 -3.28
N GLN A 52 16.77 -5.04 -3.58
CA GLN A 52 16.04 -3.78 -3.46
C GLN A 52 15.34 -3.46 -4.77
N ALA A 53 14.11 -2.95 -4.70
CA ALA A 53 13.46 -2.35 -5.86
C ALA A 53 14.24 -1.10 -6.31
N ASP A 54 14.25 -0.80 -7.61
CA ASP A 54 15.04 0.33 -8.13
C ASP A 54 14.47 1.68 -7.64
N ALA A 55 13.14 1.80 -7.51
CA ALA A 55 12.45 2.82 -6.73
C ALA A 55 10.99 2.43 -6.46
N VAL A 56 10.37 3.11 -5.50
CA VAL A 56 8.94 2.98 -5.19
C VAL A 56 8.25 4.33 -5.34
N VAL A 57 7.12 4.36 -6.03
CA VAL A 57 6.25 5.53 -6.22
C VAL A 57 4.91 5.27 -5.53
N LEU A 58 4.54 6.15 -4.61
CA LEU A 58 3.30 6.07 -3.85
C LEU A 58 2.40 7.25 -4.22
N GLU A 59 1.29 6.96 -4.89
CA GLU A 59 0.29 7.94 -5.30
C GLU A 59 -0.94 7.87 -4.39
N SER A 60 -1.34 9.02 -3.84
CA SER A 60 -2.36 9.16 -2.78
C SER A 60 -2.21 8.09 -1.67
N PRO A 61 -1.04 7.99 -1.02
CA PRO A 61 -0.83 6.98 0.01
C PRO A 61 -1.59 7.27 1.29
N TYR A 62 -1.72 6.21 2.08
CA TYR A 62 -2.21 6.24 3.44
C TYR A 62 -1.27 5.43 4.33
N THR A 63 -1.31 5.69 5.64
CA THR A 63 -0.49 5.03 6.66
C THR A 63 -0.88 3.55 6.81
N ASN A 64 -2.13 3.30 7.20
CA ASN A 64 -2.72 1.96 7.35
C ASN A 64 -4.19 1.97 6.90
N ILE A 65 -4.71 0.78 6.58
CA ILE A 65 -6.06 0.67 6.00
C ILE A 65 -7.16 1.15 6.96
N ARG A 66 -6.92 1.10 8.27
CA ARG A 66 -7.85 1.55 9.31
C ARG A 66 -7.98 3.07 9.30
N GLU A 67 -6.86 3.79 9.19
CA GLU A 67 -6.84 5.25 9.09
C GLU A 67 -7.46 5.69 7.75
N ALA A 68 -7.16 5.00 6.65
CA ALA A 68 -7.82 5.24 5.37
C ALA A 68 -9.35 5.06 5.46
N ALA A 69 -9.81 3.94 6.03
CA ALA A 69 -11.23 3.62 6.16
C ALA A 69 -12.01 4.63 7.01
N ALA A 70 -11.36 5.34 7.95
CA ALA A 70 -12.00 6.40 8.73
C ALA A 70 -12.34 7.66 7.89
N HIS A 71 -11.65 7.87 6.78
CA HIS A 71 -11.74 9.10 5.99
C HIS A 71 -12.55 8.96 4.70
N ILE A 72 -12.71 7.75 4.17
CA ILE A 72 -13.42 7.50 2.91
C ILE A 72 -14.90 7.96 3.01
N PRO A 73 -15.44 8.72 2.03
CA PRO A 73 -16.82 9.23 2.09
C PRO A 73 -17.90 8.15 2.26
N ILE A 74 -17.72 6.98 1.62
CA ILE A 74 -18.69 5.90 1.70
C ILE A 74 -18.79 5.33 3.12
N THR A 75 -17.68 5.27 3.87
CA THR A 75 -17.68 4.76 5.25
C THR A 75 -18.36 5.74 6.20
N LYS A 76 -18.31 7.06 5.93
CA LYS A 76 -19.03 8.08 6.72
C LYS A 76 -20.55 7.91 6.70
N ILE A 77 -21.12 7.50 5.57
CA ILE A 77 -22.56 7.22 5.47
C ILE A 77 -22.92 6.03 6.37
N TYR A 78 -22.05 5.03 6.42
CA TYR A 78 -22.28 3.83 7.20
C TYR A 78 -21.84 3.91 8.67
N GLN A 79 -20.98 4.88 9.05
CA GLN A 79 -20.61 5.18 10.45
C GLN A 79 -21.83 5.49 11.33
N GLN A 80 -22.93 5.93 10.73
CA GLN A 80 -24.19 6.19 11.43
C GLN A 80 -24.93 4.90 11.85
N PHE A 81 -24.54 3.73 11.31
CA PHE A 81 -25.11 2.44 11.71
C PHE A 81 -24.34 1.86 12.90
N PRO A 82 -25.03 1.50 14.01
CA PRO A 82 -24.38 0.84 15.15
C PRO A 82 -23.76 -0.49 14.72
N GLY A 83 -22.47 -0.68 15.00
CA GLY A 83 -21.71 -1.89 14.64
C GLY A 83 -20.95 -1.82 13.30
N PHE A 84 -20.97 -0.69 12.59
CA PHE A 84 -20.25 -0.56 11.31
C PHE A 84 -18.71 -0.56 11.46
N GLU A 85 -18.18 0.03 12.53
CA GLU A 85 -16.75 -0.07 12.87
C GLU A 85 -16.33 -1.54 12.98
N TYR A 86 -17.16 -2.37 13.64
CA TYR A 86 -16.94 -3.81 13.76
C TYR A 86 -17.00 -4.48 12.38
N LEU A 87 -18.00 -4.20 11.54
CA LEU A 87 -18.17 -4.88 10.25
C LEU A 87 -17.07 -4.61 9.21
N ILE A 88 -16.64 -3.37 8.99
CA ILE A 88 -15.61 -3.07 7.97
C ILE A 88 -14.21 -3.26 8.54
N LEU A 89 -13.93 -2.76 9.75
CA LEU A 89 -12.59 -2.85 10.33
C LEU A 89 -12.27 -4.28 10.75
N ASP A 90 -13.25 -5.06 11.22
CA ASP A 90 -13.00 -6.48 11.50
C ASP A 90 -13.03 -7.31 10.23
N SER A 91 -13.76 -6.99 9.16
CA SER A 91 -13.62 -7.76 7.90
C SER A 91 -12.22 -7.61 7.29
N LEU A 92 -11.60 -6.44 7.41
CA LEU A 92 -10.22 -6.21 6.95
C LEU A 92 -9.18 -6.80 7.91
N ALA A 93 -9.41 -6.71 9.23
CA ALA A 93 -8.55 -7.33 10.23
C ALA A 93 -8.66 -8.88 10.25
N LEU A 94 -9.85 -9.44 10.03
CA LEU A 94 -10.09 -10.88 9.87
C LEU A 94 -9.48 -11.41 8.56
N GLY A 95 -9.24 -10.54 7.58
CA GLY A 95 -8.53 -10.87 6.35
C GLY A 95 -7.00 -10.75 6.43
N ASP A 96 -6.44 -10.41 7.61
CA ASP A 96 -5.03 -10.05 7.80
C ASP A 96 -4.55 -8.98 6.80
N MET A 97 -5.42 -8.02 6.45
CA MET A 97 -5.15 -6.94 5.50
C MET A 97 -4.87 -5.65 6.27
N PHE A 98 -3.64 -5.48 6.77
CA PHE A 98 -3.23 -4.31 7.55
C PHE A 98 -2.59 -3.23 6.66
N PHE A 99 -1.81 -3.62 5.64
CA PHE A 99 -1.09 -2.74 4.74
C PHE A 99 -0.42 -1.55 5.44
N CYS A 100 0.50 -1.84 6.37
CA CYS A 100 1.26 -0.85 7.14
C CYS A 100 2.31 -0.14 6.28
N SER A 101 1.86 0.79 5.43
CA SER A 101 2.74 1.52 4.51
C SER A 101 3.77 2.36 5.26
N ASP A 102 3.39 2.94 6.39
CA ASP A 102 4.25 3.75 7.27
C ASP A 102 5.37 2.92 7.91
N GLU A 103 5.08 1.70 8.36
CA GLU A 103 6.09 0.79 8.90
C GLU A 103 7.02 0.27 7.80
N ASN A 104 6.45 -0.10 6.65
CA ASN A 104 7.22 -0.63 5.53
C ASN A 104 8.19 0.44 5.00
N VAL A 105 7.73 1.67 4.77
CA VAL A 105 8.54 2.79 4.27
C VAL A 105 9.76 3.07 5.15
N ARG A 106 9.66 2.89 6.47
CA ARG A 106 10.81 3.07 7.40
C ARG A 106 11.93 2.06 7.20
N VAL A 107 11.62 0.88 6.65
CA VAL A 107 12.58 -0.23 6.45
C VAL A 107 13.11 -0.27 5.02
N LEU A 108 12.37 0.31 4.07
CA LEU A 108 12.76 0.34 2.67
C LEU A 108 14.02 1.18 2.49
N SER A 109 15.02 0.58 1.84
CA SER A 109 16.29 1.25 1.54
C SER A 109 16.33 1.87 0.14
N CYS A 110 15.33 1.60 -0.69
CA CYS A 110 15.25 2.10 -2.06
C CYS A 110 14.75 3.55 -2.12
N PRO A 111 15.05 4.30 -3.20
CA PRO A 111 14.46 5.62 -3.42
C PRO A 111 12.93 5.60 -3.39
N LEU A 112 12.32 6.57 -2.72
CA LEU A 112 10.88 6.70 -2.53
C LEU A 112 10.38 8.05 -3.07
N LEU A 113 9.31 8.01 -3.87
CA LEU A 113 8.58 9.21 -4.31
C LEU A 113 7.13 9.13 -3.81
N ILE A 114 6.69 10.16 -3.08
CA ILE A 114 5.31 10.28 -2.59
C ILE A 114 4.62 11.42 -3.37
N LEU A 115 3.47 11.11 -3.95
CA LEU A 115 2.61 12.03 -4.69
C LEU A 115 1.24 12.04 -4.03
N HIS A 116 0.74 13.21 -3.63
CA HIS A 116 -0.60 13.36 -3.07
C HIS A 116 -1.20 14.68 -3.54
N ALA A 117 -2.37 14.63 -4.18
CA ALA A 117 -3.09 15.83 -4.60
C ALA A 117 -3.67 16.59 -3.40
N GLU A 118 -3.56 17.93 -3.39
CA GLU A 118 -4.11 18.75 -2.30
C GLU A 118 -5.64 18.72 -2.26
N ASP A 119 -6.27 18.45 -3.40
CA ASP A 119 -7.71 18.39 -3.62
C ASP A 119 -8.28 16.97 -3.65
N ASP A 120 -7.53 15.97 -3.16
CA ASP A 120 -8.00 14.59 -3.05
C ASP A 120 -9.24 14.51 -2.12
N ALA A 121 -10.39 14.23 -2.74
CA ALA A 121 -11.69 14.15 -2.07
C ALA A 121 -11.91 12.84 -1.30
N ILE A 122 -11.03 11.85 -1.48
CA ILE A 122 -11.15 10.51 -0.89
C ILE A 122 -10.21 10.35 0.28
N LEU A 123 -8.93 10.66 0.09
CA LEU A 123 -7.89 10.55 1.12
C LEU A 123 -7.28 11.93 1.38
N PRO A 124 -7.36 12.45 2.62
CA PRO A 124 -6.78 13.76 2.92
C PRO A 124 -5.26 13.74 2.77
N PRO A 125 -4.63 14.80 2.22
CA PRO A 125 -3.19 14.88 1.98
C PRO A 125 -2.34 14.78 3.25
N LEU A 126 -2.94 14.99 4.42
CA LEU A 126 -2.28 14.77 5.72
C LEU A 126 -1.83 13.31 5.89
N LEU A 127 -2.56 12.34 5.33
CA LEU A 127 -2.19 10.93 5.42
C LEU A 127 -0.91 10.66 4.63
N GLY A 128 -0.80 11.19 3.41
CA GLY A 128 0.42 11.05 2.61
C GLY A 128 1.64 11.72 3.24
N ARG A 129 1.45 12.77 4.05
CA ARG A 129 2.54 13.41 4.82
C ARG A 129 3.01 12.61 6.04
N LYS A 130 2.20 11.66 6.52
CA LYS A 130 2.53 10.82 7.69
C LYS A 130 3.28 9.53 7.32
N VAL A 131 3.20 9.13 6.05
CA VAL A 131 3.95 8.01 5.46
C VAL A 131 5.42 8.39 5.34
#